data_AF-A0A1L7XC64-F1
#
_entry.id   AF-A0A1L7XC64-F1
#
_cell.length_a   1.000
_cell.length_b   1.000
_cell.length_c   1.000
_cell.angle_alpha   90.00
_cell.angle_beta   90.00
_cell.angle_gamma   90.00
#
_symmetry.space_group_name_H-M   'P 1'
#
loop_
_entity.id
_entity.type
_entity.pdbx_description
1 polymer ?
#
loop_
_entity_poly.entity_id
_entity_poly.type
_entity_poly.pdbx_seq_one_letter_code
_entity_poly.pdbx_strand_id
1 'polypeptide(L)'
;MRFSALFPMVCAVVAFVLSMLCLFAGHKPGFMEDYHIITLNTSTLGHELIPTATTSSTPTATATSISSWFSNLAHNVTNEIEGDLDSIIGDVADKLAKELGIKQWYSLHLMDMCEGNYAPNATKKGASLNVSTCSNQTAMYHFDITKQLNQELEIGPLKLNLSDIDWPSDIQDGLNKLNIALDATFVLYAIGIASAGLCIITSLLAFFLHGSRLVSFGNWGIASLSFLTLLIASIIVTVVQSKATHIINKYGNEIGVYAYRGNKYLILTWVAVACMFLAMCSWVVEFCVGRRSKQREYTEKKTHTGTGRSRWGRRSPRASDEAAFRRAGV
;
A
#
# COMPACT_ATOMS: atom_id res chain seq x y z
N MET A 1 0.86 24.90 26.62
CA MET A 1 1.07 24.30 25.28
C MET A 1 1.95 23.07 25.40
N ARG A 2 1.58 21.96 24.75
CA ARG A 2 2.32 20.69 24.81
C ARG A 2 3.19 20.50 23.57
N PHE A 3 4.41 21.05 23.58
CA PHE A 3 5.35 20.90 22.46
C PHE A 3 5.74 19.45 22.16
N SER A 4 5.59 18.54 23.13
CA SER A 4 5.81 17.11 22.96
C SER A 4 4.86 16.47 21.92
N ALA A 5 3.67 17.05 21.72
CA ALA A 5 2.68 16.58 20.75
C ALA A 5 3.02 16.97 19.29
N LEU A 6 4.00 17.86 19.08
CA LEU A 6 4.37 18.35 17.75
C LEU A 6 5.11 17.28 16.94
N PHE A 7 5.99 16.51 17.57
CA PHE A 7 6.70 15.42 16.91
C PHE A 7 5.75 14.33 16.35
N PRO A 8 4.86 13.70 17.16
CA PRO A 8 3.93 12.71 16.62
C PRO A 8 2.96 13.30 15.60
N MET A 9 2.59 14.58 15.73
CA MET A 9 1.79 15.27 14.71
C MET A 9 2.52 15.34 13.37
N VAL A 10 3.79 15.77 13.34
CA VAL A 10 4.57 15.85 12.10
C VAL A 10 4.73 14.46 11.47
N CYS A 11 5.04 13.43 12.27
CA CYS A 11 5.10 12.06 11.79
C CYS A 11 3.77 11.59 11.19
N ALA A 12 2.64 11.89 11.84
CA ALA A 12 1.31 11.56 11.33
C ALA A 12 0.96 12.31 10.05
N VAL A 13 1.34 13.58 9.92
CA VAL A 13 1.17 14.37 8.69
C VAL A 13 1.97 13.77 7.53
N VAL A 14 3.24 13.43 7.75
CA VAL A 14 4.08 12.79 6.74
C VAL A 14 3.47 11.46 6.31
N ALA A 15 3.09 10.61 7.25
CA ALA A 15 2.48 9.31 6.93
C ALA A 15 1.13 9.45 6.21
N PHE A 16 0.30 10.43 6.60
CA PHE A 16 -0.97 10.74 5.96
C PHE A 16 -0.77 11.13 4.49
N VAL A 17 0.16 12.05 4.22
CA VAL A 17 0.49 12.48 2.85
C VAL A 17 1.02 11.29 2.04
N LEU A 18 2.02 10.56 2.55
CA LEU A 18 2.58 9.40 1.84
C LEU A 18 1.54 8.33 1.53
N SER A 19 0.65 8.03 2.47
CA SER A 19 -0.43 7.05 2.26
C SER A 19 -1.44 7.52 1.22
N MET A 20 -1.79 8.82 1.21
CA MET A 20 -2.61 9.41 0.13
C MET A 20 -1.92 9.32 -1.22
N LEU A 21 -0.61 9.58 -1.28
CA LEU A 21 0.16 9.43 -2.52
C LEU A 21 0.18 7.98 -3.01
N CYS A 22 0.29 6.99 -2.11
CA CYS A 22 0.19 5.58 -2.49
C CYS A 22 -1.20 5.24 -3.06
N LEU A 23 -2.27 5.83 -2.52
CA LEU A 23 -3.64 5.55 -2.95
C LEU A 23 -3.98 6.21 -4.31
N PHE A 24 -3.43 7.38 -4.58
CA PHE A 24 -3.72 8.19 -5.78
C PHE A 24 -2.55 8.29 -6.79
N ALA A 25 -1.51 7.48 -6.62
CA ALA A 25 -0.44 7.37 -7.62
C ALA A 25 -1.03 6.93 -8.97
N GLY A 26 -0.61 7.57 -10.07
CA GLY A 26 -1.06 7.18 -11.42
C GLY A 26 -2.37 7.82 -11.90
N HIS A 27 -3.03 8.64 -11.07
CA HIS A 27 -4.38 9.14 -11.42
C HIS A 27 -4.47 9.96 -12.71
N LYS A 28 -3.35 10.53 -13.15
CA LYS A 28 -3.20 11.29 -14.40
C LYS A 28 -1.80 11.07 -14.98
N PRO A 29 -1.65 11.15 -16.31
CA PRO A 29 -0.35 11.29 -16.93
C PRO A 29 0.42 12.48 -16.33
N GLY A 30 1.68 12.26 -16.01
CA GLY A 30 2.62 13.15 -15.33
C GLY A 30 2.60 13.07 -13.80
N PHE A 31 1.65 12.35 -13.18
CA PHE A 31 1.53 12.31 -11.71
C PHE A 31 1.98 10.98 -11.12
N MET A 32 3.20 10.96 -10.57
CA MET A 32 3.75 9.82 -9.81
C MET A 32 3.73 8.48 -10.56
N GLU A 33 3.96 8.50 -11.87
CA GLU A 33 3.87 7.33 -12.77
C GLU A 33 4.89 6.22 -12.43
N ASP A 34 6.05 6.62 -11.88
CA ASP A 34 7.07 5.66 -11.45
C ASP A 34 6.72 4.96 -10.11
N TYR A 35 5.62 5.35 -9.46
CA TYR A 35 5.16 4.79 -8.19
C TYR A 35 4.06 3.75 -8.39
N HIS A 36 4.27 2.86 -9.35
CA HIS A 36 3.42 1.72 -9.61
C HIS A 36 3.69 0.58 -8.63
N ILE A 37 2.71 -0.31 -8.47
CA ILE A 37 2.86 -1.56 -7.74
C ILE A 37 3.65 -2.55 -8.62
N ILE A 38 3.22 -2.77 -9.86
CA ILE A 38 3.86 -3.67 -10.83
C ILE A 38 3.94 -2.96 -12.18
N THR A 39 5.03 -3.18 -12.90
CA THR A 39 5.15 -2.78 -14.31
C THR A 39 5.33 -4.02 -15.18
N LEU A 40 4.62 -4.05 -16.30
CA LEU A 40 4.71 -5.03 -17.35
C LEU A 40 5.40 -4.39 -18.55
N ASN A 41 6.42 -5.05 -19.07
CA ASN A 41 7.04 -4.74 -20.35
C ASN A 41 6.56 -5.77 -21.36
N THR A 42 5.90 -5.28 -22.40
CA THR A 42 5.32 -6.04 -23.51
C THR A 42 5.97 -5.65 -24.84
N SER A 43 7.07 -4.88 -24.82
CA SER A 43 7.74 -4.39 -26.03
C SER A 43 8.31 -5.49 -26.91
N THR A 44 8.53 -6.68 -26.35
CA THR A 44 9.09 -7.85 -27.04
C THR A 44 8.03 -8.93 -27.28
N LEU A 45 6.74 -8.59 -27.13
CA LEU A 45 5.65 -9.54 -27.31
C LEU A 45 5.68 -10.14 -28.72
N GLY A 46 5.65 -11.47 -28.83
CA GLY A 46 5.66 -12.17 -30.11
C GLY A 46 7.05 -12.45 -30.71
N HIS A 47 8.11 -11.74 -30.26
CA HIS A 47 9.46 -11.95 -30.80
C HIS A 47 10.05 -13.32 -30.46
N GLU A 48 9.69 -13.89 -29.32
CA GLU A 48 10.16 -15.21 -28.85
C GLU A 48 9.33 -16.38 -29.43
N LEU A 49 8.20 -16.09 -30.10
CA LEU A 49 7.22 -17.09 -30.52
C LEU A 49 7.44 -17.61 -31.94
N ILE A 50 8.28 -16.93 -32.72
CA ILE A 50 8.65 -17.35 -34.07
C ILE A 50 10.02 -18.02 -33.99
N PRO A 51 10.12 -19.35 -34.21
CA PRO A 51 11.40 -20.03 -34.14
C PRO A 51 12.33 -19.46 -35.22
N THR A 52 13.32 -18.67 -34.77
CA THR A 52 14.49 -18.35 -35.61
C THR A 52 15.19 -19.68 -35.85
N ALA A 53 15.49 -20.03 -37.12
CA ALA A 53 16.06 -21.31 -37.52
C ALA A 53 17.49 -21.59 -36.99
N THR A 54 17.92 -20.96 -35.90
CA THR A 54 19.27 -21.10 -35.37
C THR A 54 19.33 -21.00 -33.85
N THR A 55 18.58 -21.81 -33.11
CA THR A 55 19.14 -22.36 -31.86
C THR A 55 18.46 -23.68 -31.49
N SER A 56 19.18 -24.77 -31.74
CA SER A 56 18.98 -26.06 -31.07
C SER A 56 19.35 -25.91 -29.59
N SER A 57 18.44 -25.36 -28.80
CA SER A 57 18.44 -25.53 -27.35
C SER A 57 17.18 -26.28 -26.96
N THR A 58 17.42 -27.45 -26.39
CA THR A 58 16.48 -28.41 -25.79
C THR A 58 15.19 -27.74 -25.30
N PRO A 59 14.00 -28.17 -25.75
CA PRO A 59 12.74 -27.63 -25.26
C PRO A 59 12.66 -28.00 -23.78
N THR A 60 12.83 -27.02 -22.90
CA THR A 60 12.43 -27.21 -21.51
C THR A 60 10.92 -27.31 -21.56
N ALA A 61 10.43 -28.55 -21.43
CA ALA A 61 9.03 -28.90 -21.51
C ALA A 61 8.21 -28.08 -20.52
N THR A 62 7.55 -27.03 -21.00
CA THR A 62 6.16 -26.67 -20.73
C THR A 62 5.77 -25.63 -21.78
N ALA A 63 5.64 -26.00 -23.06
CA ALA A 63 4.95 -25.12 -24.00
C ALA A 63 3.54 -24.91 -23.43
N THR A 64 3.31 -23.74 -22.82
CA THR A 64 2.00 -23.44 -22.29
C THR A 64 1.04 -23.20 -23.45
N SER A 65 -0.22 -23.59 -23.30
CA SER A 65 -1.21 -23.47 -24.37
C SER A 65 -1.32 -22.04 -24.91
N ILE A 66 -1.00 -21.04 -24.08
CA ILE A 66 -0.89 -19.62 -24.47
C ILE A 66 0.20 -19.37 -25.53
N SER A 67 1.41 -19.92 -25.39
CA SER A 67 2.48 -19.69 -26.37
C SER A 67 2.14 -20.37 -27.70
N SER A 68 1.49 -21.55 -27.67
CA SER A 68 0.99 -22.19 -28.89
C SER A 68 -0.14 -21.43 -29.59
N TRP A 69 -1.00 -20.74 -28.84
CA TRP A 69 -2.03 -19.89 -29.41
C TRP A 69 -1.42 -18.67 -30.11
N PHE A 70 -0.52 -17.97 -29.42
CA PHE A 70 0.17 -16.82 -30.00
C PHE A 70 1.03 -17.19 -31.21
N SER A 71 1.68 -18.37 -31.21
CA SER A 71 2.44 -18.83 -32.38
C SER A 71 1.53 -19.15 -33.57
N ASN A 72 0.39 -19.80 -33.35
CA ASN A 72 -0.60 -20.03 -34.42
C ASN A 72 -1.14 -18.71 -35.01
N LEU A 73 -1.40 -17.73 -34.15
CA LEU A 73 -1.84 -16.40 -34.59
C LEU A 73 -0.73 -15.68 -35.37
N ALA A 74 0.50 -15.72 -34.90
CA ALA A 74 1.66 -15.19 -35.61
C ALA A 74 1.83 -15.87 -36.98
N HIS A 75 1.72 -17.20 -37.07
CA HIS A 75 1.78 -17.93 -38.34
C HIS A 75 0.66 -17.54 -39.32
N ASN A 76 -0.55 -17.29 -38.84
CA ASN A 76 -1.66 -16.83 -39.68
C ASN A 76 -1.37 -15.43 -40.27
N VAL A 77 -0.80 -14.52 -39.47
CA VAL A 77 -0.36 -13.19 -39.92
C VAL A 77 0.83 -13.28 -40.88
N THR A 78 1.79 -14.18 -40.62
CA THR A 78 2.95 -14.42 -41.50
C THR A 78 2.52 -14.94 -42.87
N ASN A 79 1.52 -15.83 -42.96
CA ASN A 79 1.02 -16.33 -44.25
C ASN A 79 0.38 -15.23 -45.13
N GLU A 80 -0.03 -14.12 -44.54
CA GLU A 80 -0.51 -12.94 -45.26
C GLU A 80 0.64 -12.09 -45.84
N ILE A 81 1.87 -12.33 -45.39
CA ILE A 81 3.07 -11.60 -45.79
C ILE A 81 3.96 -12.55 -46.61
N GLU A 82 3.89 -12.48 -47.94
CA GLU A 82 4.82 -13.16 -48.86
C GLU A 82 6.22 -12.51 -48.77
N GLY A 83 7.12 -13.00 -47.90
CA GLY A 83 8.50 -12.47 -47.81
C GLY A 83 9.48 -13.26 -46.93
N ASP A 84 10.77 -13.17 -47.27
CA ASP A 84 11.92 -13.91 -46.74
C ASP A 84 12.17 -13.68 -45.22
N LEU A 85 12.21 -14.77 -44.43
CA LEU A 85 11.87 -14.77 -43.00
C LEU A 85 12.85 -14.03 -42.05
N ASP A 86 14.14 -13.93 -42.36
CA ASP A 86 15.15 -13.56 -41.35
C ASP A 86 15.18 -12.06 -40.97
N SER A 87 14.66 -11.17 -41.82
CA SER A 87 14.55 -9.72 -41.51
C SER A 87 13.14 -9.28 -41.12
N ILE A 88 12.17 -10.20 -41.14
CA ILE A 88 10.72 -9.93 -41.04
C ILE A 88 10.16 -10.28 -39.66
N ILE A 89 10.90 -11.02 -38.82
CA ILE A 89 10.44 -11.46 -37.49
C ILE A 89 10.02 -10.27 -36.62
N GLY A 90 10.77 -9.16 -36.66
CA GLY A 90 10.43 -7.95 -35.92
C GLY A 90 9.16 -7.26 -36.42
N ASP A 91 9.02 -7.14 -37.74
CA ASP A 91 7.85 -6.52 -38.38
C ASP A 91 6.56 -7.33 -38.12
N VAL A 92 6.65 -8.66 -38.04
CA VAL A 92 5.50 -9.54 -37.71
C VAL A 92 5.08 -9.38 -36.25
N ALA A 93 6.03 -9.36 -35.32
CA ALA A 93 5.75 -9.15 -33.91
C ALA A 93 5.16 -7.75 -33.65
N ASP A 94 5.73 -6.71 -34.28
CA ASP A 94 5.21 -5.34 -34.22
C ASP A 94 3.80 -5.22 -34.84
N LYS A 95 3.55 -5.90 -35.97
CA LYS A 95 2.23 -5.93 -36.61
C LYS A 95 1.22 -6.67 -35.74
N LEU A 96 1.59 -7.80 -35.13
CA LEU A 96 0.76 -8.53 -34.18
C LEU A 96 0.39 -7.67 -32.96
N ALA A 97 1.37 -7.02 -32.33
CA ALA A 97 1.12 -6.14 -31.19
C ALA A 97 0.20 -4.97 -31.56
N LYS A 98 0.38 -4.41 -32.77
CA LYS A 98 -0.46 -3.34 -33.32
C LYS A 98 -1.88 -3.81 -33.61
N GLU A 99 -2.06 -5.03 -34.15
CA GLU A 99 -3.36 -5.61 -34.47
C GLU A 99 -4.15 -5.98 -33.20
N LEU A 100 -3.44 -6.41 -32.15
CA LEU A 100 -4.00 -6.68 -30.83
C LEU A 100 -4.22 -5.40 -30.00
N GLY A 101 -3.78 -4.23 -30.48
CA GLY A 101 -3.89 -2.96 -29.77
C GLY A 101 -3.05 -2.85 -28.50
N ILE A 102 -2.07 -3.76 -28.29
CA ILE A 102 -1.29 -3.86 -27.05
C ILE A 102 -0.20 -2.77 -27.04
N LYS A 103 -0.11 -2.02 -25.95
CA LYS A 103 0.95 -1.03 -25.70
C LYS A 103 2.26 -1.70 -25.31
N GLN A 104 3.39 -1.01 -25.42
CA GLN A 104 4.71 -1.60 -25.12
C GLN A 104 4.98 -1.79 -23.62
N TRP A 105 4.23 -1.09 -22.76
CA TRP A 105 4.32 -1.31 -21.31
C TRP A 105 3.03 -0.90 -20.61
N TYR A 106 2.81 -1.49 -19.43
CA TYR A 106 1.69 -1.23 -18.55
C TYR A 106 2.18 -1.08 -17.11
N SER A 107 1.67 -0.10 -16.36
CA SER A 107 1.91 0.01 -14.93
C SER A 107 0.60 -0.06 -14.16
N LEU A 108 0.57 -0.93 -13.16
CA LEU A 108 -0.57 -1.10 -12.27
C LEU A 108 -0.33 -0.30 -10.99
N HIS A 109 -1.25 0.62 -10.68
CA HIS A 109 -1.34 1.31 -9.40
C HIS A 109 -2.48 0.72 -8.56
N LEU A 110 -2.70 1.26 -7.36
CA LEU A 110 -3.71 0.71 -6.45
C LEU A 110 -5.15 0.89 -6.97
N MET A 111 -5.44 2.00 -7.65
CA MET A 111 -6.79 2.37 -8.11
C MET A 111 -6.91 2.50 -9.63
N ASP A 112 -5.81 2.47 -10.35
CA ASP A 112 -5.77 2.68 -11.79
C ASP A 112 -4.64 1.87 -12.45
N MET A 113 -4.68 1.86 -13.77
CA MET A 113 -3.66 1.28 -14.62
C MET A 113 -3.31 2.30 -15.69
N CYS A 114 -2.02 2.51 -15.90
CA CYS A 114 -1.51 3.34 -16.99
C CYS A 114 -0.81 2.47 -18.03
N GLU A 115 -0.84 2.95 -19.27
CA GLU A 115 -0.24 2.28 -20.42
C GLU A 115 0.51 3.29 -21.27
N GLY A 116 1.52 2.81 -22.00
CA GLY A 116 2.37 3.69 -22.78
C GLY A 116 3.34 2.98 -23.72
N ASN A 117 4.13 3.79 -24.40
CA ASN A 117 5.19 3.34 -25.30
C ASN A 117 6.55 3.82 -24.80
N TYR A 118 7.63 3.18 -25.23
CA TYR A 118 8.98 3.67 -24.95
C TYR A 118 9.35 4.79 -25.92
N ALA A 119 9.89 5.89 -25.41
CA ALA A 119 10.45 6.97 -26.23
C ALA A 119 11.97 7.07 -26.00
N PRO A 120 12.83 7.16 -27.04
CA PRO A 120 12.50 7.15 -28.47
C PRO A 120 12.29 5.75 -29.10
N ASN A 121 12.71 4.66 -28.44
CA ASN A 121 12.44 3.26 -28.82
C ASN A 121 12.91 2.34 -27.68
N ALA A 122 12.23 1.22 -27.43
CA ALA A 122 12.56 0.27 -26.35
C ALA A 122 13.99 -0.30 -26.42
N THR A 123 14.56 -0.40 -27.62
CA THR A 123 15.89 -0.96 -27.89
C THR A 123 17.04 0.06 -27.78
N LYS A 124 16.76 1.36 -27.63
CA LYS A 124 17.81 2.39 -27.52
C LYS A 124 18.21 2.62 -26.06
N LYS A 125 19.52 2.79 -25.83
CA LYS A 125 20.04 3.22 -24.51
C LYS A 125 19.44 4.58 -24.13
N GLY A 126 18.84 4.66 -22.94
CA GLY A 126 18.16 5.87 -22.47
C GLY A 126 16.68 5.96 -22.83
N ALA A 127 16.06 4.86 -23.26
CA ALA A 127 14.61 4.80 -23.45
C ALA A 127 13.88 5.12 -22.14
N SER A 128 13.00 6.11 -22.18
CA SER A 128 12.11 6.47 -21.08
C SER A 128 10.69 5.98 -21.36
N LEU A 129 9.96 5.66 -20.29
CA LEU A 129 8.54 5.34 -20.35
C LEU A 129 7.78 6.60 -20.74
N ASN A 130 7.06 6.57 -21.87
CA ASN A 130 6.15 7.64 -22.27
C ASN A 130 4.71 7.18 -22.05
N VAL A 131 4.01 7.81 -21.10
CA VAL A 131 2.63 7.47 -20.75
C VAL A 131 1.69 8.01 -21.82
N SER A 132 0.88 7.13 -22.40
CA SER A 132 -0.15 7.54 -23.36
C SER A 132 -1.49 7.78 -22.68
N THR A 133 -1.94 6.82 -21.88
CA THR A 133 -3.30 6.81 -21.34
C THR A 133 -3.30 6.15 -19.98
N CYS A 134 -4.12 6.65 -19.05
CA CYS A 134 -4.43 6.00 -17.78
C CYS A 134 -5.93 5.76 -17.68
N SER A 135 -6.31 4.64 -17.07
CA SER A 135 -7.70 4.34 -16.76
C SER A 135 -8.24 5.31 -15.71
N ASN A 136 -9.57 5.44 -15.63
CA ASN A 136 -10.21 6.20 -14.56
C ASN A 136 -9.98 5.53 -13.21
N GLN A 137 -9.84 6.35 -12.17
CA GLN A 137 -9.67 5.86 -10.80
C GLN A 137 -10.91 5.11 -10.34
N THR A 138 -10.74 3.84 -10.02
CA THR A 138 -11.81 2.98 -9.51
C THR A 138 -11.42 2.44 -8.14
N ALA A 139 -12.27 2.70 -7.15
CA ALA A 139 -12.18 2.02 -5.87
C ALA A 139 -12.49 0.53 -6.08
N MET A 140 -11.70 -0.35 -5.45
CA MET A 140 -11.85 -1.81 -5.58
C MET A 140 -11.82 -2.25 -7.05
N TYR A 141 -10.72 -1.91 -7.72
CA TYR A 141 -10.55 -2.24 -9.13
C TYR A 141 -10.47 -3.76 -9.31
N HIS A 142 -11.50 -4.31 -9.94
CA HIS A 142 -11.50 -5.70 -10.37
C HIS A 142 -10.88 -5.81 -11.76
N PHE A 143 -9.71 -6.42 -11.82
CA PHE A 143 -9.08 -6.77 -13.08
C PHE A 143 -9.78 -8.01 -13.66
N ASP A 144 -10.77 -7.78 -14.52
CA ASP A 144 -11.42 -8.81 -15.34
C ASP A 144 -10.83 -8.78 -16.76
N ILE A 145 -9.76 -9.56 -16.98
CA ILE A 145 -9.13 -9.69 -18.31
C ILE A 145 -10.16 -10.07 -19.37
N THR A 146 -11.13 -10.91 -19.02
CA THR A 146 -12.20 -11.37 -19.90
C THR A 146 -13.02 -10.22 -20.48
N LYS A 147 -13.35 -9.19 -19.71
CA LYS A 147 -14.14 -8.07 -20.20
C LYS A 147 -13.32 -7.14 -21.08
N GLN A 148 -12.10 -6.83 -20.63
CA GLN A 148 -11.21 -5.92 -21.34
C GLN A 148 -10.73 -6.53 -22.66
N LEU A 149 -10.39 -7.82 -22.66
CA LEU A 149 -9.96 -8.53 -23.87
C LEU A 149 -11.11 -8.81 -24.84
N ASN A 150 -12.31 -9.17 -24.37
CA ASN A 150 -13.48 -9.30 -25.27
C ASN A 150 -13.85 -7.98 -25.95
N GLN A 151 -13.74 -6.86 -25.23
CA GLN A 151 -14.07 -5.54 -25.78
C GLN A 151 -13.06 -5.12 -26.85
N GLU A 152 -11.76 -5.35 -26.64
CA GLU A 152 -10.73 -5.06 -27.66
C GLU A 152 -10.80 -6.05 -28.84
N LEU A 153 -11.14 -7.32 -28.60
CA LEU A 153 -11.28 -8.35 -29.63
C LEU A 153 -12.57 -8.20 -30.48
N GLU A 154 -13.64 -7.59 -29.97
CA GLU A 154 -14.84 -7.26 -30.76
C GLU A 154 -14.60 -6.09 -31.72
N ILE A 155 -13.68 -5.19 -31.39
CA ILE A 155 -13.34 -4.01 -32.19
C ILE A 155 -12.21 -4.33 -33.18
N GLY A 156 -11.42 -5.38 -32.91
CA GLY A 156 -10.34 -5.85 -33.77
C GLY A 156 -10.81 -6.54 -35.06
N PRO A 157 -10.01 -6.53 -36.13
CA PRO A 157 -10.34 -7.17 -37.42
C PRO A 157 -10.32 -8.71 -37.37
N LEU A 158 -9.78 -9.29 -36.30
CA LEU A 158 -9.70 -10.74 -36.07
C LEU A 158 -10.76 -11.15 -35.04
N LYS A 159 -11.82 -11.84 -35.50
CA LYS A 159 -12.88 -12.38 -34.65
C LYS A 159 -12.37 -13.57 -33.81
N LEU A 160 -11.62 -13.29 -32.75
CA LEU A 160 -11.05 -14.31 -31.87
C LEU A 160 -11.87 -14.41 -30.58
N ASN A 161 -12.12 -15.63 -30.12
CA ASN A 161 -12.80 -15.88 -28.85
C ASN A 161 -11.79 -16.20 -27.75
N LEU A 162 -12.02 -15.71 -26.52
CA LEU A 162 -11.20 -16.08 -25.36
C LEU A 162 -11.21 -17.58 -25.05
N SER A 163 -12.24 -18.31 -25.49
CA SER A 163 -12.36 -19.76 -25.29
C SER A 163 -11.28 -20.56 -26.01
N ASP A 164 -10.61 -19.97 -27.01
CA ASP A 164 -9.54 -20.61 -27.78
C ASP A 164 -8.16 -20.46 -27.10
N ILE A 165 -8.09 -19.61 -26.07
CA ILE A 165 -6.90 -19.43 -25.24
C ILE A 165 -7.07 -20.33 -24.01
N ASP A 166 -6.45 -21.51 -24.04
CA ASP A 166 -6.39 -22.41 -22.89
C ASP A 166 -5.44 -21.82 -21.81
N TRP A 167 -5.96 -20.84 -21.06
CA TRP A 167 -5.21 -20.06 -20.09
C TRP A 167 -4.96 -20.86 -18.80
N PRO A 168 -3.69 -20.99 -18.36
CA PRO A 168 -3.36 -21.75 -17.15
C PRO A 168 -4.16 -21.28 -15.92
N SER A 169 -4.72 -22.24 -15.17
CA SER A 169 -5.49 -21.99 -13.94
C SER A 169 -4.71 -21.20 -12.89
N ASP A 170 -3.39 -21.36 -12.84
CA ASP A 170 -2.47 -20.62 -11.97
C ASP A 170 -2.57 -19.09 -12.18
N ILE A 171 -2.81 -18.65 -13.42
CA ILE A 171 -2.90 -17.22 -13.70
C ILE A 171 -4.28 -16.70 -13.33
N GLN A 172 -5.36 -17.44 -13.62
CA GLN A 172 -6.71 -17.06 -13.19
C GLN A 172 -6.82 -16.99 -11.66
N ASP A 173 -6.26 -17.96 -10.95
CA ASP A 173 -6.17 -17.95 -9.49
C ASP A 173 -5.31 -16.79 -8.98
N GLY A 174 -4.18 -16.50 -9.67
CA GLY A 174 -3.35 -15.34 -9.40
C GLY A 174 -4.09 -14.01 -9.52
N LEU A 175 -4.91 -13.85 -10.55
CA LEU A 175 -5.74 -12.65 -10.78
C LEU A 175 -6.86 -12.51 -9.75
N ASN A 176 -7.53 -13.60 -9.41
CA ASN A 176 -8.53 -13.61 -8.35
C ASN A 176 -7.91 -13.21 -7.00
N LYS A 177 -6.75 -13.77 -6.66
CA LYS A 177 -5.98 -13.41 -5.45
C LYS A 177 -5.51 -11.96 -5.49
N LEU A 178 -5.07 -11.47 -6.66
CA LEU A 178 -4.67 -10.08 -6.87
C LEU A 178 -5.83 -9.12 -6.58
N ASN A 179 -7.01 -9.36 -7.18
CA ASN A 179 -8.21 -8.54 -6.97
C ASN A 179 -8.60 -8.51 -5.48
N ILE A 180 -8.69 -9.67 -4.83
CA ILE A 180 -8.99 -9.76 -3.39
C ILE A 180 -7.96 -9.00 -2.55
N ALA A 181 -6.67 -9.11 -2.90
CA ALA A 181 -5.60 -8.44 -2.19
C ALA A 181 -5.61 -6.92 -2.40
N LEU A 182 -5.87 -6.44 -3.61
CA LEU A 182 -6.00 -5.01 -3.93
C LEU A 182 -7.21 -4.39 -3.20
N ASP A 183 -8.34 -5.08 -3.18
CA ASP A 183 -9.54 -4.67 -2.44
C ASP A 183 -9.26 -4.55 -0.94
N ALA A 184 -8.68 -5.58 -0.34
CA ALA A 184 -8.31 -5.57 1.06
C ALA A 184 -7.30 -4.45 1.37
N THR A 185 -6.32 -4.25 0.49
CA THR A 185 -5.32 -3.20 0.60
C THR A 185 -5.96 -1.81 0.52
N PHE A 186 -6.90 -1.58 -0.41
CA PHE A 186 -7.64 -0.33 -0.54
C PHE A 186 -8.41 0.00 0.75
N VAL A 187 -9.16 -0.97 1.28
CA VAL A 187 -9.92 -0.80 2.53
C VAL A 187 -9.00 -0.50 3.71
N LEU A 188 -7.88 -1.24 3.83
CA LEU A 188 -6.90 -1.03 4.89
C LEU A 188 -6.23 0.35 4.80
N TYR A 189 -5.85 0.80 3.60
CA TYR A 189 -5.33 2.16 3.41
C TYR A 189 -6.37 3.21 3.75
N ALA A 190 -7.63 3.05 3.34
CA ALA A 190 -8.70 4.00 3.67
C ALA A 190 -8.87 4.16 5.20
N ILE A 191 -8.90 3.04 5.94
CA ILE A 191 -8.98 3.05 7.41
C ILE A 191 -7.72 3.69 8.02
N GLY A 192 -6.54 3.32 7.51
CA GLY A 192 -5.26 3.84 7.98
C GLY A 192 -5.09 5.35 7.79
N ILE A 193 -5.53 5.85 6.63
CA ILE A 193 -5.51 7.28 6.26
C ILE A 193 -6.54 8.05 7.08
N ALA A 194 -7.77 7.55 7.21
CA ALA A 194 -8.81 8.20 8.00
C ALA A 194 -8.42 8.31 9.49
N SER A 195 -7.85 7.23 10.04
CA SER A 195 -7.33 7.23 11.41
C SER A 195 -6.10 8.15 11.57
N ALA A 196 -5.17 8.18 10.61
CA ALA A 196 -4.07 9.16 10.63
C ALA A 196 -4.58 10.61 10.58
N GLY A 197 -5.56 10.90 9.72
CA GLY A 197 -6.21 12.22 9.64
C GLY A 197 -6.86 12.62 10.97
N LEU A 198 -7.60 11.69 11.59
CA LEU A 198 -8.18 11.93 12.91
C LEU A 198 -7.10 12.17 13.97
N CYS A 199 -6.00 11.41 13.93
CA CYS A 199 -4.85 11.59 14.82
C CYS A 199 -4.24 12.99 14.70
N ILE A 200 -4.14 13.55 13.48
CA ILE A 200 -3.64 14.91 13.26
C ILE A 200 -4.56 15.95 13.92
N ILE A 201 -5.88 15.83 13.72
CA ILE A 201 -6.87 16.74 14.31
C ILE A 201 -6.83 16.66 15.84
N THR A 202 -6.83 15.46 16.40
CA THR A 202 -6.80 15.26 17.85
C THR A 202 -5.46 15.68 18.46
N SER A 203 -4.35 15.56 17.73
CA SER A 203 -3.04 16.10 18.13
C SER A 203 -3.03 17.63 18.18
N LEU A 204 -3.67 18.29 17.21
CA LEU A 204 -3.85 19.75 17.20
C LEU A 204 -4.70 20.21 18.38
N LEU A 205 -5.81 19.53 18.67
CA LEU A 205 -6.64 19.82 19.84
C LEU A 205 -5.89 19.59 21.15
N ALA A 206 -5.07 18.54 21.25
CA ALA A 206 -4.22 18.26 22.40
C ALA A 206 -3.15 19.34 22.65
N PHE A 207 -2.73 20.06 21.61
CA PHE A 207 -1.78 21.16 21.73
C PHE A 207 -2.38 22.36 22.48
N PHE A 208 -3.65 22.67 22.22
CA PHE A 208 -4.37 23.80 22.83
C PHE A 208 -5.07 23.45 24.15
N LEU A 209 -5.60 22.23 24.29
CA LEU A 209 -6.33 21.79 25.48
C LEU A 209 -5.36 21.30 26.57
N HIS A 210 -5.40 21.92 27.74
CA HIS A 210 -4.60 21.49 28.90
C HIS A 210 -5.23 20.26 29.58
N GLY A 211 -4.53 19.12 29.56
CA GLY A 211 -4.45 18.27 30.75
C GLY A 211 -5.29 16.98 30.82
N SER A 212 -6.00 16.53 29.79
CA SER A 212 -6.73 15.24 29.88
C SER A 212 -5.88 14.06 29.41
N ARG A 213 -5.63 13.09 30.31
CA ARG A 213 -4.97 11.81 29.99
C ARG A 213 -5.73 10.98 28.96
N LEU A 214 -7.05 11.19 28.90
CA LEU A 214 -7.92 10.57 27.90
C LEU A 214 -7.52 10.95 26.47
N VAL A 215 -7.00 12.17 26.25
CA VAL A 215 -6.53 12.61 24.93
C VAL A 215 -5.25 11.87 24.52
N SER A 216 -4.29 11.70 25.43
CA SER A 216 -3.08 10.90 25.14
C SER A 216 -3.40 9.43 24.88
N PHE A 217 -4.34 8.84 25.63
CA PHE A 217 -4.78 7.46 25.41
C PHE A 217 -5.56 7.30 24.08
N GLY A 218 -6.44 8.24 23.77
CA GLY A 218 -7.17 8.27 22.50
C GLY A 218 -6.22 8.39 21.30
N ASN A 219 -5.25 9.30 21.36
CA ASN A 219 -4.26 9.46 20.29
C ASN A 219 -3.38 8.23 20.13
N TRP A 220 -2.98 7.57 21.22
CA TRP A 220 -2.29 6.29 21.14
C TRP A 220 -3.13 5.22 20.44
N GLY A 221 -4.42 5.10 20.77
CA GLY A 221 -5.32 4.13 20.15
C GLY A 221 -5.50 4.38 18.65
N ILE A 222 -5.75 5.63 18.25
CA ILE A 222 -5.91 6.01 16.85
C ILE A 222 -4.60 5.82 16.06
N ALA A 223 -3.46 6.21 16.63
CA ALA A 223 -2.15 6.02 16.01
C ALA A 223 -1.81 4.53 15.86
N SER A 224 -2.17 3.70 16.84
CA SER A 224 -1.98 2.24 16.77
C SER A 224 -2.85 1.61 15.68
N LEU A 225 -4.12 2.03 15.58
CA LEU A 225 -5.02 1.57 14.53
C LEU A 225 -4.49 1.91 13.13
N SER A 226 -4.02 3.15 12.94
CA SER A 226 -3.42 3.60 11.69
C SER A 226 -2.14 2.81 11.36
N PHE A 227 -1.24 2.66 12.34
CA PHE A 227 -0.01 1.89 12.16
C PHE A 227 -0.29 0.44 11.74
N LEU A 228 -1.20 -0.25 12.44
CA LEU A 228 -1.50 -1.66 12.16
C LEU A 228 -2.14 -1.85 10.77
N THR A 229 -3.08 -1.00 10.40
CA THR A 229 -3.76 -1.08 9.10
C THR A 229 -2.79 -0.79 7.94
N LEU A 230 -1.95 0.24 8.06
CA LEU A 230 -0.91 0.55 7.07
C LEU A 230 0.17 -0.54 6.99
N LEU A 231 0.55 -1.13 8.14
CA LEU A 231 1.50 -2.24 8.18
C LEU A 231 0.96 -3.46 7.44
N ILE A 232 -0.28 -3.87 7.72
CA ILE A 232 -0.91 -5.02 7.05
C ILE A 232 -1.04 -4.75 5.55
N ALA A 233 -1.51 -3.56 5.15
CA ALA A 233 -1.60 -3.16 3.75
C ALA A 233 -0.23 -3.26 3.03
N SER A 234 0.83 -2.76 3.66
CA SER A 234 2.19 -2.78 3.09
C SER A 234 2.74 -4.19 2.94
N ILE A 235 2.42 -5.09 3.88
CA ILE A 235 2.77 -6.52 3.79
C ILE A 235 2.04 -7.17 2.61
N ILE A 236 0.73 -6.93 2.48
CA ILE A 236 -0.07 -7.49 1.37
C ILE A 236 0.51 -7.05 0.03
N VAL A 237 0.78 -5.75 -0.17
CA VAL A 237 1.37 -5.25 -1.42
C VAL A 237 2.72 -5.91 -1.71
N THR A 238 3.58 -6.07 -0.70
CA THR A 238 4.90 -6.70 -0.87
C THR A 238 4.75 -8.16 -1.35
N VAL A 239 3.79 -8.90 -0.81
CA VAL A 239 3.49 -10.27 -1.22
C VAL A 239 2.90 -10.31 -2.63
N VAL A 240 1.96 -9.41 -2.93
CA VAL A 240 1.33 -9.28 -4.25
C VAL A 240 2.37 -9.00 -5.33
N GLN A 241 3.24 -8.01 -5.15
CA GLN A 241 4.32 -7.71 -6.11
C GLN A 241 5.21 -8.92 -6.32
N SER A 242 5.51 -9.67 -5.27
CA SER A 242 6.38 -10.85 -5.36
C SER A 242 5.74 -12.01 -6.11
N LYS A 243 4.46 -12.29 -5.83
CA LYS A 243 3.70 -13.36 -6.48
C LYS A 243 3.33 -13.01 -7.92
N ALA A 244 2.86 -11.80 -8.17
CA ALA A 244 2.49 -11.34 -9.49
C ALA A 244 3.69 -11.37 -10.45
N THR A 245 4.83 -10.77 -10.07
CA THR A 245 6.03 -10.81 -10.93
C THR A 245 6.53 -12.22 -11.18
N HIS A 246 6.44 -13.12 -10.20
CA HIS A 246 6.84 -14.51 -10.40
C HIS A 246 5.93 -15.26 -11.37
N ILE A 247 4.61 -15.14 -11.22
CA ILE A 247 3.62 -15.77 -12.11
C ILE A 247 3.76 -15.20 -13.52
N ILE A 248 3.83 -13.87 -13.64
CA ILE A 248 3.93 -13.21 -14.94
C ILE A 248 5.25 -13.55 -15.63
N ASN A 249 6.39 -13.55 -14.94
CA ASN A 249 7.66 -13.93 -15.59
C ASN A 249 7.71 -15.43 -15.93
N LYS A 250 7.02 -16.29 -15.16
CA LYS A 250 6.97 -17.73 -15.45
C LYS A 250 6.29 -18.02 -16.78
N TYR A 251 5.17 -17.35 -17.08
CA TYR A 251 4.38 -17.58 -18.30
C TYR A 251 4.66 -16.55 -19.41
N GLY A 252 5.02 -15.33 -19.02
CA GLY A 252 5.25 -14.20 -19.91
C GLY A 252 6.58 -14.29 -20.66
N ASN A 253 7.63 -14.88 -20.08
CA ASN A 253 8.94 -14.96 -20.74
C ASN A 253 8.87 -15.71 -22.08
N GLU A 254 8.01 -16.72 -22.22
CA GLU A 254 7.84 -17.48 -23.47
C GLU A 254 7.20 -16.66 -24.59
N ILE A 255 6.40 -15.66 -24.23
CA ILE A 255 5.70 -14.79 -25.17
C ILE A 255 6.37 -13.41 -25.30
N GLY A 256 7.51 -13.19 -24.63
CA GLY A 256 8.24 -11.91 -24.63
C GLY A 256 7.64 -10.83 -23.72
N VAL A 257 6.97 -11.22 -22.63
CA VAL A 257 6.37 -10.33 -21.62
C VAL A 257 7.11 -10.45 -20.29
N TYR A 258 7.58 -9.34 -19.76
CA TYR A 258 8.35 -9.28 -18.52
C TYR A 258 7.68 -8.40 -17.47
N ALA A 259 7.69 -8.83 -16.22
CA ALA A 259 7.14 -8.09 -15.09
C ALA A 259 8.23 -7.67 -14.09
N TYR A 260 8.14 -6.41 -13.66
CA TYR A 260 9.04 -5.78 -12.71
C TYR A 260 8.27 -5.27 -11.50
N ARG A 261 8.91 -5.34 -10.32
CA ARG A 261 8.35 -4.84 -9.06
C ARG A 261 8.57 -3.34 -8.95
N GLY A 262 7.54 -2.62 -8.50
CA GLY A 262 7.63 -1.20 -8.22
C GLY A 262 8.32 -0.91 -6.89
N ASN A 263 9.66 -0.78 -6.92
CA ASN A 263 10.46 -0.51 -5.73
C ASN A 263 10.16 0.87 -5.12
N LYS A 264 9.86 1.89 -5.95
CA LYS A 264 9.56 3.24 -5.45
C LYS A 264 8.28 3.26 -4.62
N TYR A 265 7.24 2.54 -5.06
CA TYR A 265 6.01 2.38 -4.29
C TYR A 265 6.29 1.72 -2.94
N LEU A 266 7.04 0.61 -2.91
CA LEU A 266 7.43 -0.06 -1.66
C LEU A 266 8.11 0.89 -0.67
N ILE A 267 9.05 1.70 -1.14
CA ILE A 267 9.74 2.67 -0.28
C ILE A 267 8.72 3.64 0.34
N LEU A 268 7.77 4.17 -0.42
CA LEU A 268 6.74 5.07 0.12
C LEU A 268 5.90 4.39 1.21
N THR A 269 5.43 3.16 0.98
CA THR A 269 4.57 2.47 1.94
C THR A 269 5.32 2.20 3.25
N TRP A 270 6.54 1.70 3.17
CA TRP A 270 7.36 1.39 4.35
C TRP A 270 7.78 2.64 5.11
N VAL A 271 8.04 3.76 4.43
CA VAL A 271 8.30 5.04 5.09
C VAL A 271 7.04 5.53 5.82
N ALA A 272 5.85 5.42 5.22
CA ALA A 272 4.60 5.77 5.89
C ALA A 272 4.36 4.92 7.16
N VAL A 273 4.62 3.62 7.08
CA VAL A 273 4.54 2.70 8.23
C VAL A 273 5.54 3.11 9.33
N ALA A 274 6.79 3.41 8.96
CA ALA A 274 7.81 3.83 9.91
C ALA A 274 7.45 5.15 10.60
N CYS A 275 6.91 6.13 9.86
CA CYS A 275 6.42 7.38 10.42
C CYS A 275 5.26 7.16 11.41
N MET A 276 4.27 6.32 11.08
CA MET A 276 3.19 6.01 12.03
C MET A 276 3.67 5.21 13.25
N PHE A 277 4.66 4.33 13.08
CA PHE A 277 5.29 3.64 14.20
C PHE A 277 5.93 4.62 15.19
N LEU A 278 6.68 5.61 14.68
CA LEU A 278 7.28 6.65 15.51
C LEU A 278 6.21 7.49 16.22
N ALA A 279 5.14 7.88 15.52
CA ALA A 279 4.02 8.61 16.12
C ALA A 279 3.36 7.80 17.25
N MET A 280 3.12 6.50 17.04
CA MET A 280 2.60 5.59 18.05
C MET A 280 3.52 5.52 19.28
N CYS A 281 4.83 5.32 19.08
CA CYS A 281 5.81 5.29 20.17
C CYS A 281 5.84 6.60 20.99
N SER A 282 5.75 7.75 20.33
CA SER A 282 5.72 9.04 21.02
C SER A 282 4.49 9.20 21.91
N TRP A 283 3.31 8.78 21.45
CA TRP A 283 2.10 8.77 22.28
C TRP A 283 2.20 7.81 23.47
N VAL A 284 2.85 6.65 23.30
CA VAL A 284 3.15 5.74 24.42
C VAL A 284 4.05 6.42 25.46
N VAL A 285 5.11 7.11 25.02
CA VAL A 285 6.02 7.82 25.92
C VAL A 285 5.28 8.92 26.68
N GLU A 286 4.45 9.72 26.02
CA GLU A 286 3.64 10.74 26.68
C GLU A 286 2.69 10.15 27.73
N PHE A 287 2.02 9.04 27.41
CA PHE A 287 1.15 8.33 28.34
C PHE A 287 1.91 7.83 29.58
N CYS A 288 3.08 7.22 29.37
CA CYS A 288 3.94 6.70 30.44
C CYS A 288 4.54 7.82 31.32
N VAL A 289 5.05 8.90 30.73
CA VAL A 289 5.60 10.05 31.47
C VAL A 289 4.51 10.78 32.24
N GLY A 290 3.33 10.95 31.64
CA GLY A 290 2.16 11.52 32.31
C GLY A 290 1.68 10.68 33.50
N ARG A 291 1.95 9.37 33.54
CA ARG A 291 1.68 8.50 34.70
C ARG A 291 2.68 8.72 35.84
N ARG A 292 3.98 8.86 35.53
CA ARG A 292 5.06 9.05 36.51
C ARG A 292 5.02 10.40 37.22
N SER A 293 4.67 11.49 36.54
CA SER A 293 4.60 12.83 37.16
C SER A 293 3.52 12.91 38.25
N LYS A 294 2.34 12.36 38.01
CA LYS A 294 1.23 12.38 38.98
C LYS A 294 1.51 11.50 40.20
N GLN A 295 2.24 10.39 40.03
CA GLN A 295 2.67 9.57 41.17
C GLN A 295 3.62 10.35 42.09
N ARG A 296 4.51 11.18 41.54
CA ARG A 296 5.33 12.12 42.33
C ARG A 296 4.46 13.16 43.04
N GLU A 297 3.47 13.76 42.36
CA GLU A 297 2.56 14.75 42.95
C GLU A 297 1.71 14.18 44.12
N TYR A 298 1.24 12.93 44.01
CA TYR A 298 0.53 12.26 45.11
C TYR A 298 1.44 11.87 46.28
N THR A 299 2.73 11.64 46.03
CA THR A 299 3.71 11.32 47.08
C THR A 299 4.12 12.59 47.84
N GLU A 300 4.21 13.73 47.14
CA GLU A 300 4.57 15.03 47.72
C GLU A 300 3.43 15.64 48.57
N LYS A 301 2.16 15.37 48.24
CA LYS A 301 1.00 15.79 49.07
C LYS A 301 0.82 15.02 50.40
N LYS A 302 1.73 14.11 50.77
CA LYS A 302 1.70 13.41 52.07
C LYS A 302 2.65 13.96 53.14
N THR A 303 3.34 15.09 52.94
CA THR A 303 4.33 15.58 53.90
C THR A 303 4.23 17.08 54.19
N HIS A 304 3.04 17.62 54.47
CA HIS A 304 2.96 18.97 55.08
C HIS A 304 1.66 19.26 55.85
N THR A 305 1.44 18.58 56.98
CA THR A 305 0.69 19.14 58.13
C THR A 305 1.02 18.33 59.38
N GLY A 306 1.78 18.92 60.31
CA GLY A 306 2.02 18.27 61.61
C GLY A 306 3.15 18.78 62.49
N THR A 307 3.77 19.94 62.24
CA THR A 307 4.68 20.58 63.22
C THR A 307 4.10 21.90 63.71
N GLY A 308 2.99 21.78 64.44
CA GLY A 308 2.46 22.84 65.30
C GLY A 308 3.27 22.93 66.59
N ARG A 309 4.18 23.89 66.63
CA ARG A 309 4.97 24.36 67.78
C ARG A 309 4.17 24.40 69.09
N SER A 310 4.54 23.58 70.07
CA SER A 310 4.13 23.72 71.47
C SER A 310 5.09 24.65 72.22
N ARG A 311 4.72 25.92 72.43
CA ARG A 311 5.41 26.75 73.44
C ARG A 311 4.58 27.97 73.91
N TRP A 312 4.05 27.83 75.13
CA TRP A 312 3.81 28.84 76.17
C TRP A 312 2.51 29.66 76.21
N GLY A 313 1.80 29.52 77.34
CA GLY A 313 0.73 30.39 77.83
C GLY A 313 0.14 29.88 79.16
N ARG A 314 0.63 30.40 80.29
CA ARG A 314 0.21 30.10 81.69
C ARG A 314 -1.07 30.89 82.09
N ARG A 315 -1.75 30.37 83.14
CA ARG A 315 -2.87 30.90 83.99
C ARG A 315 -4.27 30.42 83.56
N SER A 316 -5.16 29.87 84.39
CA SER A 316 -5.29 29.71 85.86
C SER A 316 -6.36 28.62 86.18
N PRO A 317 -6.51 28.15 87.44
CA PRO A 317 -7.31 26.98 87.81
C PRO A 317 -8.67 27.29 88.48
N ARG A 318 -9.71 26.52 88.15
CA ARG A 318 -10.97 26.29 88.91
C ARG A 318 -11.45 24.89 88.50
N ALA A 319 -11.37 23.81 89.29
CA ALA A 319 -12.01 23.50 90.58
C ALA A 319 -13.54 23.62 90.51
N SER A 320 -14.22 22.49 90.26
CA SER A 320 -15.30 21.89 91.10
C SER A 320 -16.20 20.96 90.28
N ASP A 321 -16.33 19.71 90.77
CA ASP A 321 -17.50 18.80 90.74
C ASP A 321 -17.98 18.27 89.37
N GLU A 322 -18.20 16.97 89.13
CA GLU A 322 -18.92 15.98 89.93
C GLU A 322 -18.55 14.56 89.46
N ALA A 323 -18.16 13.69 90.39
CA ALA A 323 -18.10 12.25 90.21
C ALA A 323 -19.02 11.57 91.22
N ALA A 324 -20.27 11.31 90.84
CA ALA A 324 -21.20 10.34 91.43
C ALA A 324 -22.43 10.35 90.49
N PHE A 325 -22.88 9.24 89.92
CA PHE A 325 -23.63 8.23 90.65
C PHE A 325 -23.57 6.88 89.91
N ARG A 326 -23.12 5.85 90.63
CA ARG A 326 -23.52 4.46 90.40
C ARG A 326 -24.77 4.19 91.27
N ARG A 327 -25.77 3.57 90.63
CA ARG A 327 -26.73 2.58 91.17
C ARG A 327 -27.71 2.99 92.29
N ALA A 328 -28.99 3.11 91.90
CA ALA A 328 -30.18 2.43 92.45
C ALA A 328 -31.40 3.09 91.76
N GLY A 329 -32.41 2.42 91.19
CA GLY A 329 -32.84 1.03 91.19
C GLY A 329 -34.37 1.02 91.25
N VAL A 330 -35.05 0.60 90.17
CA VAL A 330 -36.40 -0.03 90.11
C VAL A 330 -36.46 -0.81 88.81
#